data_AF-A0A1Q7LHG3-F1
#
_entry.id   AF-A0A1Q7LHG3-F1
#
_cell.length_a   1.000
_cell.length_b   1.000
_cell.length_c   1.000
_cell.angle_alpha   90.00
_cell.angle_beta   90.00
_cell.angle_gamma   90.00
#
_symmetry.space_group_name_H-M   'P 1'
#
loop_
_entity.id
_entity.type
_entity.pdbx_description
1 polymer ?
#
loop_
_entity_poly.entity_id
_entity_poly.type
_entity_poly.pdbx_seq_one_letter_code
_entity_poly.pdbx_strand_id
1 'polypeptide(L)'
;MRVALSRRLTAFLIAGAAIGLLGVVLFGVVHALIIVPIWTRLFGGVPFALPAGLAMGWALYELQAASRLGEGAFSGLVFGFLVWLTLLPMTAFTVFVRAAGLHSREGYWESTVELLLASGTGALLGHLISRQWRPAIAMGIASLAVALAQAGPIPVINSSRTAWLFAALGLIYLACGFALGLLSSAILRRSKSQP
;
A
#
# COMPACT_ATOMS: atom_id res chain seq x y z
N MET A 1 11.05 24.40 15.15
CA MET A 1 10.05 23.31 15.04
C MET A 1 9.70 22.92 13.60
N ARG A 2 9.40 23.86 12.68
CA ARG A 2 9.03 23.54 11.28
C ARG A 2 10.11 22.79 10.47
N VAL A 3 11.40 23.10 10.69
CA VAL A 3 12.52 22.47 9.97
C VAL A 3 12.67 20.97 10.30
N ALA A 4 12.50 20.60 11.58
CA ALA A 4 12.58 19.21 12.01
C ALA A 4 11.41 18.36 11.47
N LEU A 5 10.20 18.96 11.42
CA LEU A 5 9.02 18.33 10.84
C LEU A 5 9.21 18.03 9.35
N SER A 6 9.78 18.98 8.61
CA SER A 6 10.11 18.84 7.18
C SER A 6 11.11 17.72 6.92
N ARG A 7 12.20 17.63 7.70
CA ARG A 7 13.20 16.56 7.55
C ARG A 7 12.62 15.17 7.80
N ARG A 8 11.73 15.04 8.79
CA ARG A 8 11.09 13.75 9.10
C ARG A 8 10.22 13.29 7.94
N LEU A 9 9.32 14.15 7.46
CA LEU A 9 8.49 13.82 6.30
C LEU A 9 9.34 13.41 5.08
N THR A 10 10.40 14.17 4.77
CA THR A 10 11.30 13.83 3.65
C THR A 10 11.92 12.43 3.78
N ALA A 11 12.33 12.02 4.98
CA ALA A 11 12.87 10.67 5.21
C ALA A 11 11.84 9.58 4.88
N PHE A 12 10.58 9.78 5.27
CA PHE A 12 9.49 8.85 4.96
C PHE A 12 9.15 8.83 3.47
N LEU A 13 9.17 9.98 2.79
CA LEU A 13 8.93 10.05 1.35
C LEU A 13 10.06 9.36 0.56
N ILE A 14 11.33 9.57 0.91
CA ILE A 14 12.46 8.88 0.28
C ILE A 14 12.36 7.37 0.48
N ALA A 15 12.12 6.93 1.72
CA ALA A 15 11.92 5.52 2.02
C ALA A 15 10.72 4.97 1.23
N GLY A 16 9.59 5.69 1.21
CA GLY A 16 8.40 5.36 0.45
C GLY A 16 8.67 5.15 -1.03
N ALA A 17 9.37 6.08 -1.69
CA ALA A 17 9.73 5.95 -3.11
C ALA A 17 10.58 4.71 -3.38
N ALA A 18 11.59 4.43 -2.54
CA ALA A 18 12.42 3.23 -2.65
C ALA A 18 11.58 1.94 -2.49
N ILE A 19 10.62 1.94 -1.57
CA ILE A 19 9.72 0.81 -1.34
C ILE A 19 8.71 0.62 -2.49
N GLY A 20 8.25 1.70 -3.11
CA GLY A 20 7.44 1.63 -4.34
C GLY A 20 8.18 0.88 -5.45
N LEU A 21 9.45 1.21 -5.68
CA LEU A 21 10.29 0.52 -6.67
C LEU A 21 10.58 -0.94 -6.27
N LEU A 22 10.87 -1.20 -4.99
CA LEU A 22 11.03 -2.57 -4.47
C LEU A 22 9.77 -3.40 -4.69
N GLY A 23 8.58 -2.81 -4.49
CA GLY A 23 7.29 -3.45 -4.71
C GLY A 23 7.11 -3.95 -6.14
N VAL A 24 7.56 -3.18 -7.15
CA VAL A 24 7.53 -3.60 -8.57
C VAL A 24 8.37 -4.87 -8.77
N VAL A 25 9.58 -4.90 -8.20
CA VAL A 25 10.48 -6.06 -8.32
C VAL A 25 9.88 -7.28 -7.62
N LEU A 26 9.40 -7.12 -6.38
CA LEU A 26 8.79 -8.21 -5.62
C LEU A 26 7.52 -8.75 -6.30
N PHE A 27 6.68 -7.86 -6.83
CA PHE A 27 5.50 -8.25 -7.58
C PHE A 27 5.87 -9.03 -8.84
N GLY A 28 6.87 -8.59 -9.60
CA GLY A 28 7.38 -9.32 -10.77
C GLY A 28 7.89 -10.72 -10.44
N VAL A 29 8.65 -10.86 -9.35
CA VAL A 29 9.14 -12.16 -8.86
C VAL A 29 7.98 -13.07 -8.47
N VAL A 30 7.05 -12.59 -7.64
CA VAL A 30 5.89 -13.38 -7.21
C VAL A 30 5.03 -13.79 -8.41
N HIS A 31 4.79 -12.87 -9.33
CA HIS A 31 4.01 -13.15 -10.53
C HIS A 31 4.71 -14.19 -11.43
N ALA A 32 6.04 -14.13 -11.56
CA ALA A 32 6.82 -15.13 -12.29
C ALA A 32 6.76 -16.54 -11.66
N LEU A 33 6.72 -16.61 -10.32
CA LEU A 33 6.67 -17.87 -9.59
C LEU A 33 5.27 -18.52 -9.58
N ILE A 34 4.20 -17.70 -9.50
CA ILE A 34 2.83 -18.20 -9.30
C ILE A 34 2.03 -18.26 -10.60
N ILE A 35 2.22 -17.28 -11.49
CA ILE A 35 1.41 -17.11 -12.71
C ILE A 35 2.27 -17.32 -13.96
N VAL A 36 2.97 -16.28 -14.41
CA VAL A 36 3.89 -16.26 -15.55
C VAL A 36 4.86 -15.07 -15.43
N PRO A 37 6.05 -15.11 -16.04
CA PRO A 37 6.94 -13.96 -16.06
C PRO A 37 6.32 -12.74 -16.79
N ILE A 38 6.42 -11.55 -16.18
CA ILE A 38 5.89 -10.28 -16.73
C ILE A 38 6.95 -9.18 -16.83
N TRP A 39 8.23 -9.56 -16.94
CA TRP A 39 9.38 -8.65 -16.90
C TRP A 39 9.26 -7.44 -17.84
N THR A 40 8.76 -7.66 -19.06
CA THR A 40 8.59 -6.60 -20.07
C THR A 40 7.49 -5.60 -19.72
N ARG A 41 6.56 -5.96 -18.83
CA ARG A 41 5.43 -5.12 -18.40
C ARG A 41 5.70 -4.37 -17.10
N LEU A 42 6.73 -4.77 -16.33
CA LEU A 42 7.02 -4.16 -15.03
C LEU A 42 7.33 -2.66 -15.11
N PHE A 43 8.00 -2.23 -16.18
CA PHE A 43 8.28 -0.80 -16.40
C PHE A 43 7.00 0.05 -16.47
N GLY A 44 5.92 -0.50 -17.04
CA GLY A 44 4.61 0.16 -17.09
C GLY A 44 3.96 0.34 -15.71
N GLY A 45 4.37 -0.43 -14.70
CA GLY A 45 3.89 -0.30 -13.32
C GLY A 45 4.60 0.79 -12.51
N VAL A 46 5.81 1.20 -12.91
CA VAL A 46 6.62 2.18 -12.17
C VAL A 46 5.90 3.53 -11.95
N PRO A 47 5.22 4.12 -12.94
CA PRO A 47 4.47 5.36 -12.75
C PRO A 47 3.38 5.30 -11.70
N PHE A 48 2.87 4.11 -11.37
CA PHE A 48 1.85 3.91 -10.34
C PHE A 48 2.47 3.49 -9.00
N ALA A 49 3.53 2.69 -9.04
CA ALA A 49 4.21 2.20 -7.84
C ALA A 49 4.97 3.30 -7.08
N LEU A 50 5.54 4.29 -7.79
CA LEU A 50 6.22 5.43 -7.16
C LEU A 50 5.25 6.29 -6.31
N PRO A 51 4.12 6.79 -6.85
CA PRO A 51 3.11 7.47 -6.06
C PRO A 51 2.56 6.61 -4.91
N ALA A 52 2.32 5.31 -5.13
CA ALA A 52 1.89 4.40 -4.08
C ALA A 52 2.90 4.33 -2.93
N GLY A 53 4.19 4.17 -3.25
CA GLY A 53 5.27 4.19 -2.27
C GLY A 53 5.36 5.51 -1.49
N LEU A 54 5.30 6.65 -2.19
CA LEU A 54 5.27 7.98 -1.57
C LEU A 54 4.08 8.15 -0.63
N ALA A 55 2.89 7.75 -1.07
CA ALA A 55 1.66 7.82 -0.28
C ALA A 55 1.74 6.91 0.96
N MET A 56 2.29 5.69 0.83
CA MET A 56 2.55 4.81 1.95
C MET A 56 3.54 5.42 2.95
N GLY A 57 4.62 6.03 2.47
CA GLY A 57 5.58 6.75 3.31
C GLY A 57 4.91 7.88 4.10
N TRP A 58 4.13 8.72 3.42
CA TRP A 58 3.38 9.79 4.06
C TRP A 58 2.35 9.28 5.08
N ALA A 59 1.60 8.23 4.73
CA ALA A 59 0.61 7.64 5.63
C ALA A 59 1.25 7.07 6.90
N LEU A 60 2.38 6.37 6.79
CA LEU A 60 3.12 5.88 7.96
C LEU A 60 3.63 7.04 8.82
N TYR A 61 4.13 8.11 8.21
CA TYR A 61 4.56 9.32 8.91
C TYR A 61 3.41 9.95 9.72
N GLU A 62 2.25 10.16 9.11
CA GLU A 62 1.08 10.76 9.78
C GLU A 62 0.55 9.83 10.88
N LEU A 63 0.51 8.52 10.64
CA LEU A 63 0.09 7.54 11.64
C LEU A 63 1.05 7.50 12.84
N GLN A 64 2.36 7.50 12.64
CA GLN A 64 3.31 7.55 13.75
C GLN A 64 3.33 8.90 14.48
N ALA A 65 2.97 9.99 13.79
CA ALA A 65 2.86 11.30 14.44
C ALA A 65 1.58 11.41 15.29
N ALA A 66 0.48 10.77 14.88
CA ALA A 66 -0.82 10.92 15.52
C ALA A 66 -1.19 9.77 16.48
N SER A 67 -0.57 8.60 16.35
CA SER A 67 -0.85 7.42 17.16
C SER A 67 0.35 7.03 18.03
N ARG A 68 0.15 6.04 18.91
CA ARG A 68 1.24 5.38 19.66
C ARG A 68 1.99 4.32 18.83
N LEU A 69 1.83 4.28 17.50
CA LEU A 69 2.67 3.43 16.67
C LEU A 69 4.13 3.84 16.86
N GLY A 70 4.92 2.95 17.46
CA GLY A 70 6.33 3.21 17.74
C GLY A 70 7.15 3.43 16.47
N GLU A 71 8.38 3.88 16.63
CA GLU A 71 9.33 3.95 15.52
C GLU A 71 9.97 2.57 15.29
N GLY A 72 10.37 2.27 14.04
CA GLY A 72 11.14 1.07 13.72
C GLY A 72 10.46 0.07 12.78
N ALA A 73 11.09 -1.10 12.66
CA ALA A 73 10.71 -2.14 11.70
C ALA A 73 9.35 -2.76 11.99
N PHE A 74 9.05 -3.00 13.27
CA PHE A 74 7.82 -3.67 13.69
C PHE A 74 6.58 -2.81 13.42
N SER A 75 6.65 -1.50 13.66
CA SER A 75 5.54 -0.61 13.29
C SER A 75 5.36 -0.52 11.78
N GLY A 76 6.45 -0.60 11.02
CA GLY A 76 6.41 -0.76 9.57
C GLY A 76 5.69 -2.04 9.13
N LEU A 77 5.97 -3.17 9.78
CA LEU A 77 5.28 -4.45 9.51
C LEU A 77 3.78 -4.35 9.79
N VAL A 78 3.41 -3.83 10.96
CA VAL A 78 1.99 -3.58 11.32
C VAL A 78 1.33 -2.67 10.28
N PHE A 79 2.02 -1.60 9.86
CA PHE A 79 1.51 -0.72 8.81
C PHE A 79 1.30 -1.43 7.48
N GLY A 80 2.25 -2.27 7.05
CA GLY A 80 2.09 -3.09 5.84
C GLY A 80 0.87 -4.01 5.92
N PHE A 81 0.66 -4.64 7.08
CA PHE A 81 -0.55 -5.43 7.33
C PHE A 81 -1.82 -4.61 7.23
N LEU A 82 -1.85 -3.42 7.85
CA LEU A 82 -3.00 -2.51 7.79
C LEU A 82 -3.31 -2.08 6.35
N VAL A 83 -2.29 -1.76 5.54
CA VAL A 83 -2.48 -1.43 4.11
C VAL A 83 -3.04 -2.62 3.34
N TRP A 84 -2.59 -3.85 3.61
CA TRP A 84 -3.19 -5.03 2.98
C TRP A 84 -4.67 -5.22 3.40
N LEU A 85 -4.99 -4.99 4.67
CA LEU A 85 -6.37 -5.08 5.16
C LEU A 85 -7.33 -4.10 4.47
N THR A 86 -6.87 -2.91 4.07
CA THR A 86 -7.73 -1.94 3.38
C THR A 86 -8.13 -2.38 1.97
N LEU A 87 -7.43 -3.36 1.39
CA LEU A 87 -7.75 -3.93 0.08
C LEU A 87 -8.78 -5.06 0.16
N LEU A 88 -9.00 -5.66 1.34
CA LEU A 88 -9.93 -6.79 1.46
C LEU A 88 -11.36 -6.43 1.03
N PRO A 89 -11.93 -5.26 1.38
CA PRO A 89 -13.30 -4.93 0.98
C PRO A 89 -13.47 -4.79 -0.54
N MET A 90 -12.51 -4.17 -1.24
CA MET A 90 -12.58 -4.08 -2.71
C MET A 90 -12.47 -5.47 -3.36
N THR A 91 -11.60 -6.34 -2.85
CA THR A 91 -11.47 -7.71 -3.35
C THR A 91 -12.74 -8.53 -3.08
N ALA A 92 -13.30 -8.45 -1.88
CA ALA A 92 -14.54 -9.14 -1.52
C ALA A 92 -15.72 -8.67 -2.38
N PHE A 93 -15.84 -7.37 -2.62
CA PHE A 93 -16.85 -6.80 -3.52
C PHE A 93 -16.72 -7.37 -4.93
N THR A 94 -15.51 -7.42 -5.48
CA THR A 94 -15.25 -7.97 -6.82
C THR A 94 -15.65 -9.43 -6.92
N VAL A 95 -15.30 -10.22 -5.90
CA VAL A 95 -15.68 -11.62 -5.79
C VAL A 95 -17.19 -11.76 -5.79
N PHE A 96 -17.89 -10.93 -5.01
CA PHE A 96 -19.34 -10.94 -4.91
C PHE A 96 -20.00 -10.58 -6.25
N VAL A 97 -19.60 -9.48 -6.89
CA VAL A 97 -20.15 -9.04 -8.19
C VAL A 97 -19.99 -10.12 -9.26
N ARG A 98 -18.81 -10.75 -9.32
CA ARG A 98 -18.54 -11.84 -10.26
C ARG A 98 -19.35 -13.10 -9.94
N ALA A 99 -19.43 -13.50 -8.67
CA ALA A 99 -20.21 -14.67 -8.24
C ALA A 99 -21.71 -14.49 -8.47
N ALA A 100 -22.22 -13.26 -8.37
CA ALA A 100 -23.61 -12.91 -8.64
C ALA A 100 -23.94 -12.77 -10.14
N GLY A 101 -22.94 -12.90 -11.03
CA GLY A 101 -23.14 -12.70 -12.48
C GLY A 101 -23.44 -11.25 -12.87
N LEU A 102 -23.13 -10.28 -12.00
CA LEU A 102 -23.39 -8.86 -12.20
C LEU A 102 -22.25 -8.13 -12.93
N HIS A 103 -21.22 -8.87 -13.33
CA HIS A 103 -20.04 -8.31 -13.98
C HIS A 103 -20.39 -7.76 -15.38
N SER A 104 -20.20 -6.46 -15.58
CA SER A 104 -20.40 -5.79 -16.87
C SER A 104 -19.05 -5.48 -17.52
N ARG A 105 -18.84 -5.97 -18.74
CA ARG A 105 -17.60 -5.74 -19.50
C ARG A 105 -17.37 -4.28 -19.88
N GLU A 106 -18.42 -3.47 -19.91
CA GLU A 106 -18.41 -2.09 -20.45
C GLU A 106 -18.66 -1.03 -19.37
N GLY A 107 -18.92 -1.44 -18.12
CA GLY A 107 -19.30 -0.53 -17.04
C GLY A 107 -18.13 -0.11 -16.16
N TYR A 108 -17.85 1.20 -16.07
CA TYR A 108 -16.84 1.75 -15.14
C TYR A 108 -17.26 1.73 -13.66
N TRP A 109 -18.50 1.33 -13.36
CA TRP A 109 -19.08 1.39 -12.02
C TRP A 109 -18.37 0.45 -11.04
N GLU A 110 -17.94 -0.74 -11.48
CA GLU A 110 -17.22 -1.72 -10.63
C GLU A 110 -15.92 -1.12 -10.12
N SER A 111 -15.06 -0.66 -11.05
CA SER A 111 -13.80 -0.01 -10.72
C SER A 111 -14.00 1.22 -9.84
N THR A 112 -15.08 1.99 -10.06
CA THR A 112 -15.39 3.16 -9.23
C THR A 112 -15.70 2.74 -7.79
N VAL A 113 -16.55 1.73 -7.60
CA VAL A 113 -16.89 1.22 -6.26
C VAL A 113 -15.67 0.60 -5.58
N GLU A 114 -14.85 -0.16 -6.30
CA GLU A 114 -13.62 -0.75 -5.79
C GLU A 114 -12.64 0.30 -5.25
N LEU A 115 -12.41 1.38 -6.00
CA LEU A 115 -11.53 2.47 -5.59
C LEU A 115 -12.12 3.26 -4.41
N LEU A 116 -13.44 3.44 -4.36
CA LEU A 116 -14.13 4.05 -3.22
C LEU A 116 -14.02 3.16 -1.97
N LEU A 117 -14.15 1.84 -2.11
CA LEU A 117 -13.98 0.90 -1.01
C LEU A 117 -12.54 0.90 -0.49
N ALA A 118 -11.54 0.89 -1.37
CA ALA A 118 -10.14 0.93 -0.97
C ALA A 118 -9.80 2.23 -0.22
N SER A 119 -10.14 3.37 -0.81
CA SER A 119 -9.87 4.69 -0.22
C SER A 119 -10.68 4.92 1.06
N GLY A 120 -11.96 4.57 1.06
CA GLY A 120 -12.86 4.69 2.21
C GLY A 120 -12.43 3.81 3.38
N THR A 121 -12.03 2.57 3.13
CA THR A 121 -11.52 1.65 4.17
C THR A 121 -10.20 2.16 4.73
N GLY A 122 -9.29 2.66 3.88
CA GLY A 122 -8.07 3.33 4.31
C GLY A 122 -8.34 4.52 5.22
N ALA A 123 -9.24 5.42 4.80
CA ALA A 123 -9.62 6.59 5.59
C ALA A 123 -10.25 6.22 6.94
N LEU A 124 -11.19 5.26 6.93
CA LEU A 124 -11.81 4.75 8.14
C LEU A 124 -10.77 4.16 9.10
N LEU A 125 -9.88 3.30 8.60
CA LEU A 125 -8.85 2.66 9.43
C LEU A 125 -7.88 3.69 10.01
N GLY A 126 -7.42 4.64 9.20
CA GLY A 126 -6.58 5.75 9.67
C GLY A 126 -7.27 6.60 10.73
N HIS A 127 -8.57 6.88 10.57
CA HIS A 127 -9.36 7.60 11.55
C HIS A 127 -9.57 6.80 12.84
N LEU A 128 -9.90 5.51 12.76
CA LEU A 128 -10.13 4.67 13.94
C LEU A 128 -8.87 4.54 14.80
N ILE A 129 -7.70 4.39 14.18
CA ILE A 129 -6.40 4.25 14.87
C ILE A 129 -5.96 5.57 15.50
N SER A 130 -6.08 6.68 14.78
CA SER A 130 -5.52 7.97 15.21
C SER A 130 -6.51 8.94 15.85
N ARG A 131 -7.82 8.72 15.63
CA ARG A 131 -8.91 9.66 15.92
C ARG A 131 -8.74 11.04 15.29
N GLN A 132 -8.00 11.12 14.19
CA GLN A 132 -7.68 12.37 13.49
C GLN A 132 -7.94 12.23 11.98
N TRP A 133 -8.28 13.36 11.33
CA TRP A 133 -8.56 13.38 9.90
C TRP A 133 -7.30 13.36 9.03
N ARG A 134 -6.16 13.88 9.50
CA ARG A 134 -4.92 13.90 8.72
C ARG A 134 -4.39 12.49 8.40
N PRO A 135 -4.24 11.57 9.38
CA PRO A 135 -3.82 10.19 9.09
C PRO A 135 -4.89 9.41 8.35
N ALA A 136 -6.18 9.75 8.55
CA ALA A 136 -7.28 9.18 7.76
C ALA A 136 -7.10 9.50 6.27
N ILE A 137 -6.95 10.78 5.91
CA ILE A 137 -6.75 11.20 4.51
C ILE A 137 -5.50 10.53 3.94
N ALA A 138 -4.39 10.52 4.67
CA ALA A 138 -3.14 9.91 4.21
C ALA A 138 -3.30 8.39 3.97
N MET A 139 -3.97 7.66 4.86
CA MET A 139 -4.25 6.23 4.69
C MET A 139 -5.23 5.96 3.54
N GLY A 140 -6.23 6.82 3.34
CA GLY A 140 -7.15 6.73 2.20
C GLY A 140 -6.42 6.90 0.87
N ILE A 141 -5.54 7.91 0.78
CA ILE A 141 -4.70 8.15 -0.40
C ILE A 141 -3.71 7.01 -0.63
N ALA A 142 -3.07 6.49 0.41
CA ALA A 142 -2.17 5.34 0.30
C ALA A 142 -2.92 4.10 -0.22
N SER A 143 -4.10 3.80 0.33
CA SER A 143 -4.91 2.65 -0.10
C SER A 143 -5.38 2.81 -1.55
N LEU A 144 -5.79 4.01 -1.96
CA LEU A 144 -6.15 4.32 -3.34
C LEU A 144 -4.97 4.13 -4.31
N ALA A 145 -3.82 4.72 -3.99
CA ALA A 145 -2.63 4.67 -4.83
C ALA A 145 -2.12 3.23 -4.99
N VAL A 146 -2.16 2.45 -3.90
CA VAL A 146 -1.85 1.03 -3.92
C VAL A 146 -2.85 0.24 -4.77
N ALA A 147 -4.15 0.52 -4.66
CA ALA A 147 -5.19 -0.12 -5.48
C ALA A 147 -5.00 0.14 -6.98
N LEU A 148 -4.60 1.36 -7.35
CA LEU A 148 -4.25 1.71 -8.72
C LEU A 148 -2.97 1.01 -9.19
N ALA A 149 -1.95 0.91 -8.34
CA ALA A 149 -0.68 0.26 -8.68
C ALA A 149 -0.82 -1.24 -8.96
N GLN A 150 -1.78 -1.92 -8.32
CA GLN A 150 -2.11 -3.32 -8.63
C GLN A 150 -3.07 -3.50 -9.81
N ALA A 151 -3.49 -2.40 -10.46
CA ALA A 151 -4.47 -2.38 -11.55
C ALA A 151 -5.84 -2.99 -11.17
N GLY A 152 -6.28 -2.75 -9.94
CA GLY A 152 -7.55 -3.24 -9.42
C GLY A 152 -7.45 -4.54 -8.60
N PRO A 153 -8.59 -5.09 -8.17
CA PRO A 153 -8.64 -6.24 -7.28
C PRO A 153 -8.29 -7.55 -8.00
N ILE A 154 -7.53 -8.40 -7.32
CA ILE A 154 -7.20 -9.73 -7.82
C ILE A 154 -8.47 -10.60 -7.78
N PRO A 155 -8.91 -11.18 -8.91
CA PRO A 155 -10.13 -11.97 -8.98
C PRO A 155 -9.88 -13.38 -8.41
N VAL A 156 -9.83 -13.48 -7.08
CA VAL A 156 -9.40 -14.70 -6.37
C VAL A 156 -10.22 -15.95 -6.71
N ILE A 157 -11.47 -15.81 -7.14
CA ILE A 157 -12.35 -16.93 -7.52
C ILE A 157 -12.04 -17.54 -8.89
N ASN A 158 -11.26 -16.86 -9.74
CA ASN A 158 -11.04 -17.33 -11.11
C ASN A 158 -10.14 -18.58 -11.16
N SER A 159 -9.26 -18.76 -10.17
CA SER A 159 -8.35 -19.91 -10.08
C SER A 159 -7.70 -20.01 -8.70
N SER A 160 -7.15 -21.19 -8.38
CA SER A 160 -6.29 -21.36 -7.20
C SER A 160 -5.04 -20.47 -7.27
N ARG A 161 -4.47 -20.27 -8.46
CA ARG A 161 -3.28 -19.43 -8.66
C ARG A 161 -3.56 -17.95 -8.34
N THR A 162 -4.74 -17.43 -8.70
CA THR A 162 -5.13 -16.05 -8.35
C THR A 162 -5.35 -15.87 -6.85
N ALA A 163 -5.86 -16.88 -6.15
CA ALA A 163 -5.94 -16.85 -4.69
C ALA A 163 -4.54 -16.83 -4.04
N TRP A 164 -3.61 -17.65 -4.53
CA TRP A 164 -2.21 -17.64 -4.09
C TRP A 164 -1.51 -16.30 -4.36
N LEU A 165 -1.78 -15.69 -5.52
CA LEU A 165 -1.24 -14.36 -5.85
C LEU A 165 -1.71 -13.31 -4.85
N PHE A 166 -2.98 -13.33 -4.44
CA PHE A 166 -3.52 -12.41 -3.44
C PHE A 166 -2.89 -12.62 -2.05
N ALA A 167 -2.70 -13.87 -1.63
CA ALA A 167 -1.99 -14.18 -0.39
C ALA A 167 -0.53 -13.71 -0.43
N ALA A 168 0.17 -13.95 -1.55
CA ALA A 168 1.54 -13.49 -1.75
C ALA A 168 1.65 -11.95 -1.77
N LEU A 169 0.64 -11.25 -2.29
CA LEU A 169 0.56 -9.80 -2.21
C LEU A 169 0.50 -9.30 -0.76
N GLY A 170 -0.21 -10.01 0.13
CA GLY A 170 -0.16 -9.74 1.56
C GLY A 170 1.26 -9.81 2.15
N LEU A 171 2.03 -10.83 1.74
CA LEU A 171 3.44 -10.95 2.14
C LEU A 171 4.31 -9.81 1.58
N ILE A 172 4.05 -9.36 0.35
CA ILE A 172 4.73 -8.21 -0.23
C ILE A 172 4.47 -6.96 0.62
N TYR A 173 3.23 -6.66 1.00
CA TYR A 173 2.94 -5.49 1.84
C TYR A 173 3.60 -5.56 3.22
N LEU A 174 3.64 -6.74 3.84
CA LEU A 174 4.36 -6.95 5.11
C LEU A 174 5.86 -6.66 4.95
N ALA A 175 6.50 -7.20 3.91
CA ALA A 175 7.92 -6.98 3.63
C ALA A 175 8.23 -5.52 3.29
N CYS A 176 7.42 -4.90 2.42
CA CYS A 176 7.51 -3.49 2.06
C CYS A 176 7.30 -2.58 3.27
N GLY A 177 6.31 -2.86 4.12
CA GLY A 177 6.04 -2.11 5.33
C GLY A 177 7.21 -2.22 6.34
N PHE A 178 7.70 -3.43 6.58
CA PHE A 178 8.87 -3.68 7.42
C PHE A 178 10.10 -2.90 6.93
N ALA A 179 10.39 -2.98 5.63
CA ALA A 179 11.49 -2.26 5.01
C ALA A 179 11.29 -0.73 5.08
N LEU A 180 10.07 -0.23 4.86
CA LEU A 180 9.73 1.19 5.01
C LEU A 180 10.02 1.70 6.43
N GLY A 181 9.62 0.94 7.46
CA GLY A 181 9.88 1.27 8.86
C GLY A 181 11.39 1.26 9.20
N LEU A 182 12.14 0.31 8.65
CA LEU A 182 13.60 0.24 8.79
C LEU A 182 14.31 1.40 8.10
N LEU A 183 14.02 1.65 6.82
CA LEU A 183 14.68 2.67 6.02
C LEU A 183 14.42 4.06 6.59
N SER A 184 13.17 4.38 6.92
CA SER A 184 12.81 5.68 7.50
C SER A 184 13.55 5.91 8.83
N SER A 185 13.61 4.89 9.70
CA SER A 185 14.35 4.94 10.96
C SER A 185 15.86 5.12 10.75
N ALA A 186 16.44 4.42 9.77
CA ALA A 186 17.86 4.52 9.46
C ALA A 186 18.25 5.91 8.94
N ILE A 187 17.45 6.47 8.03
CA ILE A 187 17.65 7.83 7.49
C ILE A 187 17.57 8.87 8.63
N LEU A 188 16.57 8.74 9.50
CA LEU A 188 16.39 9.63 10.64
C LEU A 188 17.54 9.58 11.65
N ARG A 189 18.09 8.39 11.92
CA ARG A 189 19.25 8.22 12.81
C ARG A 189 20.50 8.90 12.23
N ARG A 190 20.77 8.72 10.93
CA ARG A 190 21.91 9.37 10.26
C ARG A 190 21.82 10.89 10.27
N SER A 191 20.60 11.44 10.14
CA SER A 191 20.42 12.91 10.20
C SER A 191 20.68 13.50 11.58
N LYS A 192 20.62 12.70 12.66
CA LYS A 192 20.91 13.17 14.03
C LYS A 192 22.40 13.12 14.38
N SER A 193 23.20 12.36 13.64
CA SER A 193 24.63 12.18 13.88
C SER A 193 25.54 13.15 13.11
N GLN A 194 24.99 14.04 12.28
CA GLN A 194 25.76 15.10 11.63
C GLN A 194 25.70 16.37 12.50
N PRO A 195 26.85 16.86 13.01
CA PRO A 195 26.92 18.05 13.86
C PRO A 195 26.53 19.34 13.14
#